data_AF-A0A3C7VYW8-F1
#
_entry.id   AF-A0A3C7VYW8-F1
#
_cell.length_a   1.000
_cell.length_b   1.000
_cell.length_c   1.000
_cell.angle_alpha   90.00
_cell.angle_beta   90.00
_cell.angle_gamma   90.00
#
_symmetry.space_group_name_H-M   'P 1'
#
loop_
_entity.id
_entity.type
_entity.pdbx_description
1 polymer ?
#
loop_
_entity_poly.entity_id
_entity_poly.type
_entity_poly.pdbx_seq_one_letter_code
_entity_poly.pdbx_strand_id
1 'polypeptide(L)'
;AAGDLHLALPLPGRGERLEDAAARARQAAAWAALGADIAHLERAGVELAYRAARVIPGDFAWEFCEDGSLSLAFTLATGSFATAVVAELVDYSQKEQAGP
;
A
#
# COMPACT_ATOMS: atom_id res chain seq x y z
N ALA A 1 -8.95 -17.67 -11.15
CA ALA A 1 -7.62 -17.07 -10.93
C ALA A 1 -7.73 -15.56 -11.08
N ALA A 2 -8.18 -14.87 -10.03
CA ALA A 2 -8.23 -13.41 -10.00
C ALA A 2 -7.56 -12.96 -8.70
N GLY A 3 -6.25 -12.70 -8.76
CA GLY A 3 -5.47 -12.27 -7.59
C GLY A 3 -4.34 -13.21 -7.17
N ASP A 4 -4.28 -14.45 -7.68
CA ASP A 4 -3.32 -15.48 -7.24
C ASP A 4 -1.84 -15.06 -7.34
N LEU A 5 -1.53 -14.11 -8.23
CA LEU A 5 -0.22 -13.47 -8.34
C LEU A 5 -0.32 -11.97 -8.07
N HIS A 6 0.45 -11.51 -7.10
CA HIS A 6 0.57 -10.09 -6.75
C HIS A 6 1.90 -9.53 -7.26
N LEU A 7 1.84 -8.38 -7.92
CA LEU A 7 3.04 -7.60 -8.16
C LEU A 7 3.61 -7.17 -6.80
N ALA A 8 4.88 -7.43 -6.57
CA ALA A 8 5.59 -6.97 -5.40
C ALA A 8 6.55 -5.84 -5.78
N LEU A 9 6.61 -4.82 -4.93
CA LEU A 9 7.58 -3.73 -5.03
C LEU A 9 8.63 -3.88 -3.92
N PRO A 10 9.90 -3.54 -4.21
CA PRO A 10 10.96 -3.60 -3.22
C PRO A 10 10.75 -2.54 -2.15
N LEU A 11 11.05 -2.91 -0.91
CA LEU A 11 11.28 -1.98 0.20
C LEU A 11 12.80 -1.79 0.32
N PRO A 12 13.32 -0.54 0.28
CA PRO A 12 14.76 -0.32 0.21
C PRO A 12 15.54 -0.93 1.38
N GLY A 13 16.69 -1.52 1.08
CA GLY A 13 17.57 -2.19 2.04
C GLY A 13 18.69 -2.94 1.34
N ARG A 14 19.56 -3.60 2.12
CA ARG A 14 20.69 -4.39 1.62
C ARG A 14 20.21 -5.66 0.93
N GLY A 15 20.78 -5.98 -0.22
CA GLY A 15 20.52 -7.24 -0.91
C GLY A 15 20.40 -7.07 -2.42
N GLU A 16 20.30 -8.20 -3.10
CA GLU A 16 20.13 -8.22 -4.55
C GLU A 16 18.67 -8.02 -4.93
N ARG A 17 18.42 -7.05 -5.81
CA ARG A 17 17.08 -6.83 -6.34
C ARG A 17 16.74 -7.85 -7.44
N LEU A 18 15.54 -8.42 -7.37
CA LEU A 18 15.08 -9.53 -8.21
C LEU A 18 14.55 -9.09 -9.58
N GLU A 19 14.15 -7.83 -9.72
CA GLU A 19 13.55 -7.34 -10.96
C GLU A 19 14.61 -7.10 -12.06
N ASP A 20 14.15 -7.17 -13.31
CA ASP A 20 14.97 -6.92 -14.48
C ASP A 20 15.47 -5.47 -14.56
N ALA A 21 16.37 -5.21 -15.52
CA ALA A 21 17.00 -3.90 -15.68
C ALA A 21 15.99 -2.77 -15.96
N ALA A 22 14.91 -3.04 -16.69
CA ALA A 22 13.92 -2.02 -17.06
C ALA A 22 13.05 -1.65 -15.86
N ALA A 23 12.56 -2.64 -15.11
CA ALA A 23 11.82 -2.44 -13.87
C ALA A 23 12.71 -1.76 -12.81
N ARG A 24 13.98 -2.16 -12.72
CA ARG A 24 14.97 -1.58 -11.81
C ARG A 24 15.19 -0.10 -12.08
N ALA A 25 15.36 0.29 -13.34
CA ALA A 25 15.54 1.67 -13.76
C ALA A 25 14.31 2.54 -13.41
N ARG A 26 13.09 2.02 -13.64
CA ARG A 26 11.85 2.72 -13.27
C ARG A 26 11.74 2.94 -11.77
N GLN A 27 12.04 1.92 -10.96
CA GLN A 27 12.01 2.03 -9.50
C GLN A 27 13.09 3.01 -8.99
N ALA A 28 14.30 2.96 -9.57
CA ALA A 28 15.36 3.90 -9.23
C ALA A 28 14.97 5.36 -9.54
N ALA A 29 14.30 5.60 -10.66
CA ALA A 29 13.79 6.92 -11.01
C ALA A 29 12.73 7.41 -10.00
N ALA A 30 11.81 6.54 -9.56
CA ALA A 30 10.82 6.88 -8.54
C ALA A 30 11.45 7.20 -7.18
N TRP A 31 12.64 6.66 -6.90
CA TRP A 31 13.39 6.88 -5.66
C TRP A 31 14.46 7.97 -5.75
N ALA A 32 14.55 8.70 -6.87
CA ALA A 32 15.65 9.63 -7.11
C ALA A 32 15.83 10.65 -5.98
N ALA A 33 14.73 11.13 -5.37
CA ALA A 33 14.76 12.08 -4.26
C ALA A 33 15.11 11.45 -2.89
N LEU A 34 15.06 10.12 -2.77
CA LEU A 34 15.22 9.38 -1.51
C LEU A 34 16.60 8.70 -1.37
N GLY A 35 17.54 8.97 -2.28
CA GLY A 35 18.81 8.25 -2.33
C GLY A 35 19.62 8.30 -1.03
N ALA A 36 19.60 9.44 -0.33
CA ALA A 36 20.29 9.58 0.95
C ALA A 36 19.67 8.71 2.06
N ASP A 37 18.33 8.64 2.10
CA ASP A 37 17.59 7.84 3.07
C ASP A 37 17.79 6.34 2.81
N ILE A 38 17.74 5.92 1.55
CA ILE A 38 17.98 4.52 1.15
C ILE A 38 19.39 4.09 1.55
N ALA A 39 20.40 4.90 1.24
CA ALA A 39 21.77 4.60 1.65
C ALA A 39 21.94 4.58 3.18
N HIS A 40 21.16 5.37 3.92
CA HIS A 40 21.13 5.30 5.38
C HIS A 40 20.53 3.99 5.89
N LEU A 41 19.39 3.55 5.34
CA LEU A 41 18.77 2.25 5.68
C LEU A 41 19.73 1.09 5.46
N GLU A 42 20.48 1.11 4.35
CA GLU A 42 21.50 0.10 4.04
C GLU A 42 22.63 0.09 5.09
N ARG A 43 23.16 1.27 5.47
CA ARG A 43 24.20 1.39 6.50
C ARG A 43 23.70 0.99 7.89
N ALA A 44 22.44 1.28 8.21
CA ALA A 44 21.77 0.87 9.45
C ALA A 44 21.49 -0.63 9.49
N GLY A 45 21.64 -1.30 8.35
CA GLY A 45 21.55 -2.74 8.22
C GLY A 45 20.14 -3.28 8.00
N VAL A 46 19.26 -2.46 7.46
CA VAL A 46 17.94 -2.89 6.99
C VAL A 46 18.13 -3.78 5.76
N GLU A 47 17.56 -4.97 5.79
CA GLU A 47 17.59 -5.91 4.65
C GLU A 47 16.50 -5.55 3.64
N LEU A 48 16.82 -5.75 2.36
CA LEU A 48 15.86 -5.63 1.26
C LEU A 48 14.71 -6.59 1.49
N ALA A 49 13.49 -6.07 1.36
CA ALA A 49 12.27 -6.85 1.43
C ALA A 49 11.36 -6.54 0.25
N TYR A 50 10.30 -7.32 0.09
CA TYR A 50 9.31 -7.12 -0.95
C TYR A 50 7.92 -7.07 -0.34
N ARG A 51 7.09 -6.16 -0.84
CA ARG A 51 5.70 -5.99 -0.39
C ARG A 51 4.77 -5.95 -1.59
N ALA A 52 3.61 -6.60 -1.48
CA ALA A 52 2.58 -6.52 -2.49
C ALA A 52 2.20 -5.06 -2.78
N ALA A 53 2.15 -4.69 -4.06
CA ALA A 53 1.87 -3.34 -4.53
C ALA A 53 0.38 -2.97 -4.46
N ARG A 54 -0.48 -3.95 -4.18
CA ARG A 54 -1.92 -3.77 -4.04
C ARG A 54 -2.44 -4.65 -2.91
N VAL A 55 -3.52 -4.21 -2.28
CA VAL A 55 -4.30 -4.98 -1.33
C VAL A 55 -5.62 -5.34 -2.00
N ILE A 56 -6.03 -6.60 -1.90
CA ILE A 56 -7.35 -7.05 -2.35
C ILE A 56 -8.08 -7.50 -1.09
N PRO A 57 -9.13 -6.77 -0.64
CA PRO A 57 -9.92 -7.19 0.50
C PRO A 57 -10.62 -8.52 0.21
N GLY A 58 -10.51 -9.47 1.13
CA GLY A 58 -11.27 -10.71 1.09
C GLY A 58 -12.66 -10.53 1.69
N ASP A 59 -13.60 -11.38 1.28
CA ASP A 59 -14.96 -11.46 1.85
C ASP A 59 -15.65 -10.08 1.98
N PHE A 60 -15.45 -9.21 0.99
CA PHE A 60 -15.91 -7.83 1.06
C PHE A 60 -17.44 -7.76 1.01
N ALA A 61 -18.04 -7.23 2.07
CA ALA A 61 -19.46 -6.99 2.21
C ALA A 61 -19.69 -5.55 2.68
N TRP A 62 -20.83 -4.99 2.29
CA TRP A 62 -21.22 -3.65 2.67
C TRP A 62 -22.74 -3.52 2.73
N GLU A 63 -23.21 -2.59 3.56
CA GLU A 63 -24.62 -2.21 3.64
C GLU A 63 -24.76 -0.75 4.06
N PHE A 64 -25.72 -0.04 3.47
CA PHE A 64 -26.19 1.24 4.02
C PHE A 64 -27.21 0.94 5.12
N CYS A 65 -26.97 1.47 6.31
CA CYS A 65 -27.82 1.32 7.47
C CYS A 65 -28.95 2.39 7.47
N GLU A 66 -30.00 2.15 8.26
CA GLU A 66 -31.15 3.07 8.34
C GLU A 66 -30.79 4.46 8.88
N ASP A 67 -29.72 4.56 9.67
CA ASP A 67 -29.19 5.82 10.22
C ASP A 67 -28.34 6.61 9.22
N GLY A 68 -28.23 6.14 7.98
CA GLY A 68 -27.44 6.76 6.91
C GLY A 68 -25.95 6.43 6.98
N SER A 69 -25.51 5.56 7.91
CA SER A 69 -24.13 5.07 7.93
C SER A 69 -23.88 3.99 6.89
N LEU A 70 -22.59 3.81 6.53
CA LEU A 70 -22.13 2.72 5.67
C LEU A 70 -21.33 1.74 6.52
N SER A 71 -21.83 0.51 6.66
CA SER A 71 -21.13 -0.60 7.31
C SER A 71 -20.30 -1.35 6.27
N LEU A 72 -19.03 -1.61 6.59
CA LEU A 72 -18.09 -2.35 5.74
C LEU A 72 -17.51 -3.53 6.52
N ALA A 73 -17.50 -4.71 5.92
CA ALA A 73 -16.85 -5.90 6.46
C ALA A 73 -15.94 -6.51 5.40
N PHE A 74 -14.68 -6.78 5.75
CA PHE A 74 -13.70 -7.40 4.88
C PHE A 74 -12.51 -7.94 5.66
N THR A 75 -11.79 -8.90 5.08
CA THR A 75 -10.54 -9.45 5.62
C THR A 75 -9.33 -8.87 4.89
N LEU A 76 -8.22 -8.73 5.60
CA LEU A 76 -6.96 -8.21 5.04
C LEU A 76 -5.79 -9.11 5.41
N ALA A 77 -4.84 -9.22 4.49
CA ALA A 77 -3.56 -9.86 4.78
C ALA A 77 -2.77 -9.07 5.83
N THR A 78 -2.02 -9.77 6.69
CA THR A 78 -1.15 -9.16 7.69
C THR A 78 -0.24 -8.09 7.08
N GLY A 79 -0.11 -6.97 7.80
CA GLY A 79 0.67 -5.81 7.34
C GLY A 79 -0.08 -4.87 6.40
N SER A 80 -1.31 -5.22 5.97
CA SER A 80 -2.23 -4.30 5.29
C SER A 80 -3.05 -3.49 6.30
N PHE A 81 -3.59 -2.35 5.87
CA PHE A 81 -4.34 -1.43 6.73
C PHE A 81 -5.75 -1.22 6.16
N ALA A 82 -6.76 -1.26 7.04
CA ALA A 82 -8.15 -0.97 6.65
C ALA A 82 -8.30 0.44 6.07
N THR A 83 -7.53 1.41 6.57
CA THR A 83 -7.52 2.78 6.06
C THR A 83 -7.13 2.87 4.59
N ALA A 84 -6.28 1.96 4.08
CA ALA A 84 -5.94 1.91 2.65
C ALA A 84 -7.13 1.47 1.78
N VAL A 85 -8.07 0.70 2.32
CA VAL A 85 -9.31 0.34 1.62
C VAL A 85 -10.29 1.49 1.64
N VAL A 86 -10.50 2.11 2.81
CA VAL A 86 -11.48 3.20 2.96
C VAL A 86 -11.03 4.46 2.19
N ALA A 87 -9.73 4.70 2.05
CA ALA A 87 -9.16 5.76 1.20
C ALA A 87 -9.57 5.68 -0.27
N GLU A 88 -9.92 4.49 -0.78
CA GLU A 88 -10.40 4.31 -2.15
C GLU A 88 -11.93 4.49 -2.27
N LEU A 89 -12.64 4.63 -1.15
CA LEU A 89 -14.11 4.72 -1.10
C LEU A 89 -14.61 6.10 -0.71
N VAL A 90 -13.82 6.87 0.05
CA VAL A 90 -14.24 8.15 0.63
C VAL A 90 -13.17 9.20 0.39
N ASP A 91 -13.58 10.40 -0.02
CA ASP A 91 -12.72 11.56 -0.08
C ASP A 91 -12.59 12.23 1.29
N TYR A 92 -11.43 12.05 1.92
CA TYR A 92 -11.11 12.66 3.22
C TYR A 92 -10.71 14.13 3.14
N SER A 93 -10.58 14.71 1.94
CA SER A 93 -10.19 16.12 1.76
C SER A 93 -11.33 17.08 2.12
N GLN A 94 -12.58 16.61 2.02
CA GLN A 94 -13.75 17.35 2.42
C GLN A 94 -13.95 17.23 3.93
N LYS A 95 -13.46 18.23 4.67
CA LYS A 95 -13.94 18.44 6.04
C LYS A 95 -15.35 19.01 5.94
N GLU A 96 -16.35 18.18 6.18
CA GLU A 96 -17.69 18.67 6.43
C GLU A 96 -17.62 19.60 7.65
N GLN A 97 -18.01 20.87 7.47
CA GLN A 97 -18.23 21.76 8.60
C GLN A 97 -19.32 21.10 9.42
N ALA A 98 -19.01 20.75 10.68
CA ALA A 98 -20.04 20.37 11.62
C ALA A 98 -21.14 21.43 11.58
N GLY A 99 -22.33 21.03 11.14
CA GLY A 99 -23.53 21.86 11.20
C GLY A 99 -23.80 22.28 12.65
N PRO A 100 -24.61 23.34 12.85
CA PRO A 100 -24.71 24.11 14.08
C PRO A 100 -25.02 23.30 15.35
#